data_AF-A0A370APL1-F1
#
_entry.id   AF-A0A370APL1-F1
#
_cell.length_a   1.000
_cell.length_b   1.000
_cell.length_c   1.000
_cell.angle_alpha   90.00
_cell.angle_beta   90.00
_cell.angle_gamma   90.00
#
_symmetry.space_group_name_H-M   'P 1'
#
loop_
_entity.id
_entity.type
_entity.pdbx_description
1 polymer ?
#
loop_
_entity_poly.entity_id
_entity_poly.type
_entity_poly.pdbx_seq_one_letter_code
_entity_poly.pdbx_strand_id
1 'polypeptide(L)'
;WAAVRPPTGLSPLPYAAALDLFDVARGIDAPVPLLLRPDGPALAGRAGDPGVPAPLWSLAGPPARRRAGERGAAGALSTLRRRLAGLTDAERDTVLLDLVRADVATVLQYPTPEDVDTTRAFRDIGLNSLTAFALRNRLRETTGLRLPAALLFEVDTPGRLAAHLKEELLRP
;
A
#
# COMPACT_ATOMS: atom_id res chain seq x y z
N TRP A 1 -5.56 -15.36 -25.80
CA TRP A 1 -6.42 -14.58 -24.89
C TRP A 1 -5.66 -14.48 -23.56
N ALA A 2 -5.29 -13.28 -23.12
CA ALA A 2 -4.56 -13.14 -21.86
C ALA A 2 -5.54 -13.42 -20.70
N ALA A 3 -5.19 -14.35 -19.82
CA ALA A 3 -5.97 -14.62 -18.63
C ALA A 3 -6.01 -13.34 -17.78
N VAL A 4 -7.17 -12.66 -17.76
CA VAL A 4 -7.41 -11.51 -16.90
C VAL A 4 -7.25 -12.01 -15.47
N ARG A 5 -6.16 -11.63 -14.82
CA ARG A 5 -5.93 -11.95 -13.42
C ARG A 5 -7.02 -11.22 -12.61
N PRO A 6 -7.88 -11.95 -11.85
CA PRO A 6 -8.97 -11.30 -11.15
C PRO A 6 -8.42 -10.35 -10.07
N PRO A 7 -9.18 -9.30 -9.72
CA PRO A 7 -8.88 -8.46 -8.57
C PRO A 7 -8.66 -9.30 -7.31
N THR A 8 -7.79 -8.81 -6.42
CA THR A 8 -7.50 -9.46 -5.13
C THR A 8 -8.80 -9.79 -4.37
N GLY A 9 -8.93 -11.03 -3.90
CA GLY A 9 -10.11 -11.50 -3.15
C GLY A 9 -11.27 -12.02 -4.01
N LEU A 10 -11.11 -12.07 -5.34
CA LEU A 10 -12.04 -12.70 -6.26
C LEU A 10 -11.44 -13.96 -6.89
N SER A 11 -12.22 -15.03 -6.87
CA SER A 11 -11.89 -16.27 -7.56
C SER A 11 -12.56 -16.32 -8.94
N PRO A 12 -11.94 -16.94 -9.96
CA PRO A 12 -12.62 -17.21 -11.21
C PRO A 12 -13.82 -18.14 -11.00
N LEU A 13 -14.95 -17.80 -11.65
CA LEU A 13 -16.16 -18.62 -11.68
C LEU A 13 -16.04 -19.68 -12.78
N PRO A 14 -16.20 -20.97 -12.47
CA PRO A 14 -16.33 -22.00 -13.50
C PRO A 14 -17.53 -21.70 -14.41
N TYR A 15 -17.41 -22.00 -15.71
CA TYR A 15 -18.41 -21.64 -16.71
C TYR A 15 -19.83 -22.15 -16.38
N ALA A 16 -19.97 -23.41 -15.97
CA ALA A 16 -21.27 -23.97 -15.59
C ALA A 16 -21.90 -23.24 -14.39
N ALA A 17 -21.11 -22.96 -13.34
CA ALA A 17 -21.58 -22.23 -12.16
C ALA A 17 -21.95 -20.77 -12.48
N ALA A 18 -21.33 -20.15 -13.49
CA ALA A 18 -21.69 -18.82 -13.95
C ALA A 18 -23.07 -18.79 -14.64
N LEU A 19 -23.40 -19.83 -15.42
CA LEU A 19 -24.72 -19.95 -16.06
C LEU A 19 -25.82 -20.19 -15.03
N ASP A 20 -25.59 -21.07 -14.06
CA ASP A 20 -26.57 -21.31 -12.98
C ASP A 20 -26.87 -20.01 -12.20
N LEU A 21 -25.83 -19.23 -11.89
CA LEU A 21 -25.99 -17.94 -11.22
C LEU A 21 -26.69 -16.88 -12.08
N PHE A 22 -26.46 -16.91 -13.41
CA PHE A 22 -27.14 -16.02 -14.35
C PHE A 22 -28.64 -16.31 -14.41
N ASP A 23 -29.03 -17.58 -14.42
CA ASP A 23 -30.44 -17.97 -14.42
C ASP A 23 -31.15 -17.56 -13.12
N VAL A 24 -30.47 -17.65 -11.98
CA VAL A 24 -30.98 -17.13 -10.70
C VAL A 24 -31.10 -15.60 -10.73
N ALA A 25 -30.10 -14.89 -11.27
CA ALA A 25 -30.09 -13.44 -11.35
C ALA A 25 -31.26 -12.87 -12.17
N ARG A 26 -31.71 -13.58 -13.19
CA ARG A 26 -32.90 -13.22 -13.99
C ARG A 26 -34.20 -13.17 -13.18
N GLY A 27 -34.27 -13.85 -12.04
CA GLY A 27 -35.44 -13.85 -11.15
C GLY A 27 -35.42 -12.75 -10.08
N ILE A 28 -34.34 -11.96 -10.00
CA ILE A 28 -34.18 -10.91 -8.99
C ILE A 28 -34.61 -9.57 -9.59
N ASP A 29 -35.64 -8.96 -9.02
CA ASP A 29 -36.14 -7.65 -9.42
C ASP A 29 -35.35 -6.52 -8.72
N ALA A 30 -34.03 -6.51 -8.94
CA ALA A 30 -33.12 -5.49 -8.43
C ALA A 30 -32.17 -5.01 -9.56
N PRO A 31 -31.92 -3.71 -9.67
CA PRO A 31 -31.09 -3.18 -10.74
C PRO A 31 -29.61 -3.51 -10.46
N VAL A 32 -29.07 -4.39 -11.29
CA VAL A 32 -27.65 -4.81 -11.39
C VAL A 32 -27.17 -5.86 -10.35
N PRO A 33 -27.54 -7.14 -10.50
CA PRO A 33 -26.87 -8.23 -9.80
C PRO A 33 -25.45 -8.41 -10.37
N LEU A 34 -24.42 -8.11 -9.57
CA LEU A 34 -23.04 -8.42 -9.91
C LEU A 34 -22.70 -9.84 -9.44
N LEU A 35 -22.45 -10.76 -10.38
CA LEU A 35 -22.08 -12.14 -10.07
C LEU A 35 -20.59 -12.22 -9.73
N LEU A 36 -20.28 -12.53 -8.47
CA LEU A 36 -18.93 -12.56 -7.93
C LEU A 36 -18.75 -13.81 -7.08
N ARG A 37 -17.57 -14.44 -7.13
CA ARG A 37 -17.18 -15.47 -6.17
C ARG A 37 -16.11 -14.91 -5.22
N PRO A 38 -16.50 -14.37 -4.05
CA PRO A 38 -15.54 -13.92 -3.05
C PRO A 38 -14.72 -15.10 -2.52
N ASP A 39 -13.41 -14.92 -2.43
CA ASP A 39 -12.49 -15.87 -1.81
C ASP A 39 -12.37 -15.51 -0.32
N GLY A 40 -13.19 -16.16 0.52
CA GLY A 40 -13.27 -15.89 1.95
C GLY A 40 -11.90 -15.96 2.67
N PRO A 41 -11.10 -17.03 2.48
CA PRO A 41 -9.74 -17.10 3.01
C PRO A 41 -8.84 -15.94 2.55
N ALA A 42 -8.93 -15.52 1.27
CA ALA A 42 -8.16 -14.39 0.77
C ALA A 42 -8.64 -13.03 1.30
N LEU A 43 -9.91 -12.92 1.70
CA LEU A 43 -10.53 -11.69 2.22
C LEU A 43 -10.42 -11.57 3.76
N ALA A 44 -10.21 -12.67 4.48
CA ALA A 44 -10.26 -12.70 5.94
C ALA A 44 -9.31 -11.69 6.61
N GLY A 45 -9.86 -10.83 7.47
CA GLY A 45 -9.14 -9.81 8.24
C GLY A 45 -8.73 -8.57 7.43
N ARG A 46 -9.21 -8.41 6.19
CA ARG A 46 -8.80 -7.34 5.27
C ARG A 46 -9.84 -6.23 5.06
N ALA A 47 -10.86 -6.13 5.92
CA ALA A 47 -11.80 -5.01 5.83
C ALA A 47 -11.08 -3.66 5.98
N GLY A 48 -11.35 -2.73 5.04
CA GLY A 48 -10.69 -1.42 4.97
C GLY A 48 -9.33 -1.41 4.28
N ASP A 49 -8.87 -2.53 3.73
CA ASP A 49 -7.71 -2.60 2.82
C ASP A 49 -8.07 -1.98 1.45
N PRO A 50 -7.22 -1.13 0.85
CA PRO A 50 -7.42 -0.59 -0.50
C PRO A 50 -7.70 -1.62 -1.58
N GLY A 51 -7.18 -2.85 -1.42
CA GLY A 51 -7.41 -3.95 -2.34
C GLY A 51 -8.77 -4.63 -2.20
N VAL A 52 -9.59 -4.24 -1.21
CA VAL A 52 -10.91 -4.85 -0.93
C VAL A 52 -12.01 -3.78 -1.03
N PRO A 53 -12.86 -3.82 -2.07
CA PRO A 53 -14.00 -2.92 -2.21
C PRO A 53 -14.92 -2.91 -0.99
N ALA A 54 -15.49 -1.74 -0.66
CA ALA A 54 -16.37 -1.56 0.50
C ALA A 54 -17.52 -2.59 0.63
N PRO A 55 -18.18 -3.03 -0.47
CA PRO A 55 -19.21 -4.06 -0.39
C PRO A 55 -18.74 -5.43 0.15
N LEU A 56 -17.44 -5.73 0.08
CA LEU A 56 -16.88 -7.00 0.54
C LEU A 56 -16.40 -6.98 2.00
N TRP A 57 -16.49 -5.84 2.70
CA TRP A 57 -15.95 -5.72 4.07
C TRP A 57 -16.72 -6.55 5.10
N SER A 58 -18.02 -6.77 4.91
CA SER A 58 -18.81 -7.66 5.77
C SER A 58 -18.34 -9.11 5.69
N LEU A 59 -17.86 -9.54 4.50
CA LEU A 59 -17.30 -10.86 4.26
C LEU A 59 -15.84 -10.98 4.70
N ALA A 60 -15.07 -9.89 4.58
CA ALA A 60 -13.68 -9.82 5.03
C ALA A 60 -13.56 -9.89 6.56
N GLY A 61 -14.64 -9.60 7.30
CA GLY A 61 -14.65 -9.59 8.76
C GLY A 61 -13.83 -8.43 9.35
N PRO A 62 -13.97 -8.16 10.66
CA PRO A 62 -13.22 -7.09 11.30
C PRO A 62 -11.72 -7.32 11.14
N PRO A 63 -10.91 -6.27 10.91
CA PRO A 63 -9.48 -6.43 10.75
C PRO A 63 -8.90 -7.15 11.97
N ALA A 64 -8.10 -8.19 11.74
CA ALA A 64 -7.40 -8.89 12.80
C ALA A 64 -6.63 -7.85 13.63
N ARG A 65 -7.03 -7.68 14.89
CA ARG A 65 -6.69 -6.57 15.80
C ARG A 65 -5.34 -5.89 15.50
N ARG A 66 -5.39 -4.56 15.29
CA ARG A 66 -4.29 -3.59 15.06
C ARG A 66 -3.05 -3.67 15.98
N ARG A 67 -3.03 -4.51 17.02
CA ARG A 67 -1.91 -4.64 17.96
C ARG A 67 -0.67 -5.31 17.36
N ALA A 68 -0.79 -6.16 16.35
CA ALA A 68 0.37 -6.77 15.70
C ALA A 68 1.11 -5.76 14.80
N GLY A 69 0.38 -4.99 13.99
CA GLY A 69 0.95 -3.95 13.13
C GLY A 69 1.58 -2.80 13.90
N GLU A 70 0.98 -2.38 15.02
CA GLU A 70 1.56 -1.32 15.87
C GLU A 70 2.86 -1.76 16.57
N ARG A 71 2.95 -3.02 17.02
CA ARG A 71 4.20 -3.57 17.56
C ARG A 71 5.27 -3.73 16.47
N GLY A 72 4.88 -4.15 15.27
CA GLY A 72 5.77 -4.23 14.12
C GLY A 72 6.32 -2.86 13.72
N ALA A 73 5.46 -1.85 13.62
CA ALA A 73 5.85 -0.47 13.33
C ALA A 73 6.76 0.11 14.44
N ALA A 74 6.45 -0.11 15.71
CA ALA A 74 7.32 0.31 16.82
C ALA A 74 8.70 -0.40 16.79
N GLY A 75 8.74 -1.67 16.41
CA GLY A 75 9.97 -2.43 16.19
C GLY A 75 10.80 -1.92 15.01
N ALA A 76 10.15 -1.59 13.90
CA ALA A 76 10.80 -0.99 12.72
C ALA A 76 11.39 0.38 13.06
N LEU A 77 10.61 1.24 13.73
CA LEU A 77 11.03 2.58 14.14
C LEU A 77 12.25 2.55 15.06
N SER A 78 12.22 1.72 16.11
CA SER A 78 13.34 1.60 17.05
C SER A 78 14.61 1.03 16.39
N THR A 79 14.47 0.12 15.44
CA THR A 79 15.59 -0.45 14.68
C THR A 79 16.21 0.56 13.73
N LEU A 80 15.38 1.31 13.00
CA LEU A 80 15.85 2.35 12.09
C LEU A 80 16.54 3.50 12.85
N ARG A 81 15.96 3.97 13.96
CA ARG A 81 16.59 4.99 14.82
C ARG A 81 17.95 4.54 15.34
N ARG A 82 18.08 3.29 15.81
CA ARG A 82 19.35 2.74 16.29
C ARG A 82 20.40 2.67 15.17
N ARG A 83 20.00 2.29 13.95
CA ARG A 83 20.89 2.29 12.78
C ARG A 83 21.39 3.71 12.46
N LEU A 84 20.50 4.70 12.48
CA LEU A 84 20.85 6.09 12.16
C LEU A 84 21.70 6.76 13.25
N ALA A 85 21.51 6.40 14.53
CA ALA A 85 22.25 6.99 15.65
C ALA A 85 23.77 6.83 15.53
N GLY A 86 24.24 5.72 14.93
CA GLY A 86 25.67 5.45 14.72
C GLY A 86 26.28 6.08 13.47
N LEU A 87 25.48 6.78 12.65
CA LEU A 87 25.91 7.35 11.36
C LEU A 87 26.13 8.85 11.45
N THR A 88 27.02 9.38 10.60
CA THR A 88 27.17 10.81 10.33
C THR A 88 25.96 11.37 9.61
N ASP A 89 25.85 12.70 9.56
CA ASP A 89 24.70 13.37 8.94
C ASP A 89 24.53 13.03 7.45
N ALA A 90 25.64 13.01 6.70
CA ALA A 90 25.65 12.66 5.27
C ALA A 90 25.33 11.17 5.02
N GLU A 91 25.78 10.27 5.90
CA GLU A 91 25.44 8.85 5.83
C GLU A 91 23.95 8.61 6.13
N ARG A 92 23.37 9.36 7.08
CA ARG A 92 21.92 9.32 7.36
C ARG A 92 21.12 9.77 6.15
N ASP A 93 21.54 10.85 5.49
CA ASP A 93 20.88 11.34 4.27
C ASP A 93 20.89 10.29 3.16
N THR A 94 22.04 9.64 2.96
CA THR A 94 22.19 8.58 1.96
C THR A 94 21.27 7.40 2.27
N VAL A 95 21.29 6.88 3.51
CA VAL A 95 20.46 5.74 3.91
C VAL A 95 18.96 6.04 3.77
N LEU A 96 18.53 7.24 4.13
CA LEU A 96 17.12 7.63 4.03
C LEU A 96 16.70 7.88 2.58
N LEU A 97 17.57 8.45 1.76
CA LEU A 97 17.30 8.63 0.33
C LEU A 97 17.16 7.28 -0.37
N ASP A 98 18.05 6.33 -0.08
CA ASP A 98 17.98 4.98 -0.65
C ASP A 98 16.73 4.23 -0.22
N LEU A 99 16.30 4.41 1.04
CA LEU A 99 15.04 3.86 1.54
C LEU A 99 13.84 4.41 0.75
N VAL A 100 13.78 5.74 0.58
CA VAL A 100 12.70 6.37 -0.18
C VAL A 100 12.72 5.89 -1.63
N ARG A 101 13.89 5.83 -2.28
CA ARG A 101 14.03 5.30 -3.64
C ARG A 101 13.53 3.87 -3.76
N ALA A 102 13.91 2.98 -2.84
CA ALA A 102 13.46 1.59 -2.87
C ALA A 102 11.93 1.46 -2.72
N ASP A 103 11.33 2.28 -1.86
CA ASP A 103 9.89 2.28 -1.64
C ASP A 103 9.13 2.85 -2.84
N VAL A 104 9.64 3.94 -3.45
CA VAL A 104 9.09 4.53 -4.68
C VAL A 104 9.21 3.55 -5.84
N ALA A 105 10.38 2.95 -6.04
CA ALA A 105 10.63 1.98 -7.11
C ALA A 105 9.68 0.79 -7.00
N THR A 106 9.42 0.30 -5.78
CA THR A 106 8.49 -0.81 -5.59
C THR A 106 7.05 -0.43 -5.93
N VAL A 107 6.61 0.77 -5.52
CA VAL A 107 5.22 1.23 -5.74
C VAL A 107 4.96 1.57 -7.20
N LEU A 108 5.92 2.20 -7.87
CA LEU A 108 5.82 2.62 -9.27
C LEU A 108 6.38 1.58 -10.25
N GLN A 109 6.86 0.44 -9.73
CA GLN A 109 7.41 -0.69 -10.49
C GLN A 109 8.62 -0.33 -11.36
N TYR A 110 9.51 0.53 -10.85
CA TYR A 110 10.82 0.75 -11.47
C TYR A 110 11.68 -0.53 -11.35
N PRO A 111 12.52 -0.84 -12.36
CA PRO A 111 13.44 -1.98 -12.32
C PRO A 111 14.41 -1.91 -11.13
N THR A 112 14.98 -0.74 -10.86
CA THR A 112 15.84 -0.54 -9.71
C THR A 112 15.56 0.77 -8.96
N PRO A 113 15.96 0.90 -7.68
CA PRO A 113 15.85 2.14 -6.92
C PRO A 113 16.62 3.32 -7.54
N GLU A 114 17.70 3.06 -8.24
CA GLU A 114 18.56 4.07 -8.87
C GLU A 114 17.88 4.76 -10.07
N ASP A 115 16.91 4.10 -10.69
CA ASP A 115 16.10 4.68 -11.77
C ASP A 115 15.14 5.79 -11.27
N VAL A 116 14.98 5.93 -9.95
CA VAL A 116 14.14 6.97 -9.35
C VAL A 116 14.90 8.28 -9.25
N ASP A 117 14.47 9.26 -10.04
CA ASP A 117 14.93 10.65 -9.97
C ASP A 117 14.48 11.30 -8.66
N THR A 118 15.45 11.70 -7.83
CA THR A 118 15.21 12.26 -6.49
C THR A 118 14.91 13.75 -6.48
N THR A 119 15.15 14.43 -7.59
CA THR A 119 14.98 15.87 -7.75
C THR A 119 13.70 16.22 -8.48
N ARG A 120 13.18 15.27 -9.27
CA ARG A 120 11.94 15.44 -10.01
C ARG A 120 10.72 15.28 -9.11
N ALA A 121 9.65 16.01 -9.45
CA ALA A 121 8.44 15.96 -8.67
C ALA A 121 7.78 14.58 -8.75
N PHE A 122 7.18 14.12 -7.65
CA PHE A 122 6.47 12.84 -7.56
C PHE A 122 5.44 12.67 -8.69
N ARG A 123 4.74 13.75 -9.03
CA ARG A 123 3.74 13.79 -10.12
C ARG A 123 4.35 13.43 -11.47
N ASP A 124 5.55 13.93 -11.73
CA ASP A 124 6.23 13.79 -13.02
C ASP A 124 6.93 12.43 -13.15
N ILE A 125 7.19 11.74 -12.04
CA ILE A 125 7.72 10.36 -12.02
C ILE A 125 6.59 9.30 -11.92
N GLY A 126 5.32 9.73 -11.96
CA GLY A 126 4.16 8.84 -12.07
C GLY A 126 3.37 8.60 -10.79
N LEU A 127 3.64 9.33 -9.71
CA LEU A 127 2.84 9.25 -8.48
C LEU A 127 1.47 9.89 -8.69
N ASN A 128 0.43 9.18 -8.29
CA ASN A 128 -0.98 9.56 -8.33
C ASN A 128 -1.64 9.26 -6.97
N SER A 129 -2.93 9.58 -6.79
CA SER A 129 -3.61 9.41 -5.49
C SER A 129 -3.56 7.97 -4.95
N LEU A 130 -3.67 6.96 -5.81
CA LEU A 130 -3.65 5.54 -5.40
C LEU A 130 -2.24 5.09 -5.02
N THR A 131 -1.25 5.43 -5.84
CA THR A 131 0.16 5.08 -5.60
C THR A 131 0.74 5.89 -4.45
N ALA A 132 0.30 7.14 -4.23
CA ALA A 132 0.63 7.91 -3.04
C ALA A 132 0.15 7.21 -1.77
N PHE A 133 -1.08 6.69 -1.74
CA PHE A 133 -1.56 5.93 -0.60
C PHE A 133 -0.73 4.66 -0.35
N ALA A 134 -0.38 3.94 -1.41
CA ALA A 134 0.48 2.76 -1.34
C ALA A 134 1.88 3.10 -0.80
N LEU A 135 2.50 4.17 -1.30
CA LEU A 135 3.79 4.68 -0.83
C LEU A 135 3.75 5.06 0.65
N ARG A 136 2.72 5.79 1.09
CA ARG A 136 2.57 6.14 2.51
C ARG A 136 2.49 4.90 3.41
N ASN A 137 1.74 3.88 3.00
CA ASN A 137 1.61 2.66 3.79
C ASN A 137 2.91 1.88 3.84
N ARG A 138 3.62 1.80 2.71
CA ARG A 138 4.93 1.17 2.64
C ARG A 138 5.96 1.88 3.53
N LEU A 139 6.02 3.21 3.47
CA LEU A 139 6.87 4.01 4.34
C LEU A 139 6.53 3.80 5.82
N ARG A 140 5.26 3.68 6.19
CA ARG A 140 4.87 3.34 7.57
C ARG A 140 5.37 1.96 7.99
N GLU A 141 5.40 0.98 7.08
CA GLU A 141 5.91 -0.37 7.36
C GLU A 141 7.44 -0.39 7.49
N THR A 142 8.15 0.34 6.63
CA THR A 142 9.62 0.36 6.60
C THR A 142 10.22 1.27 7.68
N THR A 143 9.60 2.43 7.93
CA THR A 143 10.08 3.42 8.92
C THR A 143 9.42 3.30 10.28
N GLY A 144 8.25 2.67 10.37
CA GLY A 144 7.44 2.63 11.58
C GLY A 144 6.77 3.95 11.95
N LEU A 145 6.95 5.02 11.16
CA LEU A 145 6.38 6.34 11.43
C LEU A 145 4.89 6.39 11.10
N ARG A 146 4.13 7.14 11.91
CA ARG A 146 2.74 7.50 11.60
C ARG A 146 2.74 8.75 10.72
N LEU A 147 2.84 8.55 9.40
CA LEU A 147 2.85 9.65 8.44
C LEU A 147 1.42 10.18 8.19
N PRO A 148 1.18 11.50 8.29
CA PRO A 148 -0.09 12.11 7.91
C PRO A 148 -0.46 11.82 6.46
N ALA A 149 -1.76 11.75 6.15
CA ALA A 149 -2.22 11.51 4.79
C ALA A 149 -1.86 12.66 3.83
N ALA A 150 -1.73 13.89 4.34
CA ALA A 150 -1.38 15.09 3.58
C ALA A 150 0.11 15.16 3.18
N LEU A 151 0.99 14.40 3.84
CA LEU A 151 2.44 14.57 3.70
C LEU A 151 2.94 14.46 2.25
N LEU A 152 2.42 13.49 1.48
CA LEU A 152 2.84 13.28 0.09
C LEU A 152 2.32 14.37 -0.86
N PHE A 153 1.42 15.24 -0.40
CA PHE A 153 1.00 16.42 -1.13
C PHE A 153 1.78 17.68 -0.73
N GLU A 154 2.40 17.69 0.45
CA GLU A 154 3.26 18.79 0.94
C GLU A 154 4.71 18.64 0.48
N VAL A 155 5.12 17.40 0.18
CA VAL A 155 6.47 17.05 -0.23
C VAL A 155 6.49 16.72 -1.71
N ASP A 156 7.11 17.60 -2.49
CA ASP A 156 7.08 17.49 -3.95
C ASP A 156 8.01 16.43 -4.53
N THR A 157 9.14 16.11 -3.87
CA THR A 157 10.21 15.26 -4.43
C THR A 157 10.67 14.16 -3.48
N PRO A 158 11.22 13.03 -3.99
CA PRO A 158 11.78 11.98 -3.15
C PRO A 158 12.90 12.47 -2.22
N GLY A 159 13.74 13.41 -2.67
CA GLY A 159 14.79 14.00 -1.84
C GLY A 159 14.23 14.80 -0.65
N ARG A 160 13.19 15.60 -0.87
CA ARG A 160 12.51 16.32 0.22
C ARG A 160 11.81 15.36 1.19
N LEU A 161 11.32 14.23 0.70
CA LEU A 161 10.71 13.20 1.56
C LEU A 161 11.74 12.56 2.48
N ALA A 162 12.92 12.23 1.96
CA ALA A 162 14.02 11.70 2.76
C ALA A 162 14.44 12.69 3.87
N ALA A 163 14.56 13.98 3.55
CA ALA A 163 14.84 15.02 4.53
C ALA A 163 13.75 15.13 5.61
N HIS A 164 12.47 15.09 5.22
CA HIS A 164 11.37 15.10 6.19
C HIS A 164 11.40 13.87 7.12
N LEU A 165 11.68 12.68 6.58
CA LEU A 165 11.80 11.46 7.39
C LEU A 165 12.98 11.55 8.38
N LYS A 166 14.09 12.18 7.98
CA LYS A 166 15.23 12.42 8.87
C LYS A 166 14.82 13.27 10.07
N GLU A 167 14.10 14.36 9.83
CA GLU A 167 13.60 15.23 10.90
C GLU A 167 12.68 14.47 11.86
N GLU A 168 11.70 13.72 11.35
CA GLU A 168 10.78 12.94 12.19
C GLU A 168 11.48 11.82 12.97
N LEU A 169 12.51 11.19 12.40
CA LEU A 169 13.26 10.12 13.06
C LEU A 169 14.22 10.62 14.14
N LEU A 170 14.79 11.82 13.96
CA LEU A 170 15.76 12.42 14.87
C LEU A 170 15.12 13.36 15.90
N ARG A 171 13.82 13.65 15.78
CA ARG A 171 13.08 14.36 16.83
C ARG A 171 13.18 13.59 18.16
N PRO A 172 13.44 14.30 19.28
CA PRO A 172 13.59 13.72 20.62
C PRO A 172 12.29 13.10 21.15
#